data_AF-A0A1H1KLD3-F1
#
_entry.id   AF-A0A1H1KLD3-F1
#
_cell.length_a   1.000
_cell.length_b   1.000
_cell.length_c   1.000
_cell.angle_alpha   90.00
_cell.angle_beta   90.00
_cell.angle_gamma   90.00
#
_symmetry.space_group_name_H-M   'P 1'
#
loop_
_entity.id
_entity.type
_entity.pdbx_description
1 polymer ?
#
loop_
_entity_poly.entity_id
_entity_poly.type
_entity_poly.pdbx_seq_one_letter_code
_entity_poly.pdbx_strand_id
1 'polypeptide(L)' 'MFKMIVGRFEIVATSGVRNGSVRVGKSDAQAYDVIDRRRIGIVIPDKIGVELDDAWSYCVRHQGRAQGIALLH' A
#
# COMPACT_ATOMS: atom_id res chain seq x y z
N MET A 1 4.71 11.29 9.24
CA MET A 1 4.51 10.02 8.53
C MET A 1 3.37 10.17 7.54
N PHE A 2 3.63 9.97 6.24
CA PHE A 2 2.60 10.04 5.20
C PHE A 2 1.91 8.69 5.01
N LYS A 3 0.59 8.74 4.85
CA LYS A 3 -0.22 7.57 4.52
C LYS A 3 -1.44 7.97 3.71
N MET A 4 -1.90 7.06 2.87
CA MET A 4 -3.07 7.23 2.01
C MET A 4 -4.00 6.04 2.17
N ILE A 5 -5.31 6.30 2.26
CA ILE A 5 -6.32 5.24 2.36
C ILE A 5 -6.93 5.04 0.98
N VAL A 6 -6.92 3.80 0.49
CA VAL A 6 -7.55 3.41 -0.78
C VAL A 6 -8.46 2.22 -0.51
N GLY A 7 -9.75 2.49 -0.36
CA GLY A 7 -10.74 1.49 0.05
C GLY A 7 -10.36 0.84 1.39
N ARG A 8 -10.19 -0.49 1.39
CA ARG A 8 -9.77 -1.23 2.58
C ARG A 8 -8.27 -1.16 2.89
N PHE A 9 -7.46 -0.60 2.01
CA PHE A 9 -6.01 -0.61 2.15
C PHE A 9 -5.47 0.72 2.68
N GLU A 10 -4.32 0.65 3.33
CA GLU A 10 -3.47 1.78 3.69
C GLU A 10 -2.15 1.68 2.90
N ILE A 11 -1.81 2.71 2.14
CA ILE A 11 -0.52 2.87 1.48
C ILE A 11 0.36 3.75 2.36
N VAL A 12 1.53 3.25 2.75
CA VAL A 12 2.42 3.90 3.71
C VAL A 12 3.74 4.25 3.04
N ALA A 13 4.16 5.52 3.12
CA ALA A 13 5.47 5.95 2.64
C ALA A 13 6.59 5.38 3.51
N THR A 14 7.61 4.82 2.87
CA THR A 14 8.77 4.24 3.53
C THR A 14 10.08 4.69 2.91
N SER A 15 11.18 4.50 3.65
CA SER A 15 12.54 4.82 3.22
C SER A 15 13.15 3.81 2.23
N GLY A 16 12.42 2.76 1.83
CA GLY A 16 12.83 1.85 0.73
C GLY A 16 13.95 0.85 1.06
N VAL A 17 14.51 0.86 2.26
CA VAL A 17 15.62 -0.02 2.63
C VAL A 17 15.10 -1.42 2.99
N ARG A 18 15.18 -2.41 2.09
CA ARG A 18 14.82 -3.80 2.44
C ARG A 18 15.56 -4.23 3.71
N ASN A 19 14.84 -4.78 4.70
CA ASN A 19 15.31 -5.18 6.04
C ASN A 19 15.70 -4.05 7.01
N GLY A 20 15.23 -2.83 6.81
CA GLY A 20 15.35 -1.74 7.79
C GLY A 20 14.45 -0.54 7.51
N SER A 21 13.48 -0.71 6.59
CA SER A 21 12.64 0.36 6.09
C SER A 21 11.78 0.94 7.22
N VAL A 22 11.92 2.23 7.44
CA VAL A 22 11.08 3.00 8.37
C VAL A 22 10.03 3.81 7.62
N ARG A 23 8.92 4.11 8.29
CA ARG A 23 7.86 4.96 7.75
C ARG A 23 8.30 6.43 7.75
N VAL A 24 8.08 7.14 6.66
CA VAL A 24 8.60 8.50 6.46
C VAL A 24 7.52 9.49 6.00
N GLY A 25 7.89 10.76 5.80
CA GLY A 25 7.03 11.77 5.16
C GLY A 25 6.87 11.51 3.66
N LYS A 26 5.99 12.29 3.00
CA LYS A 26 5.76 12.13 1.56
C LYS A 26 7.01 12.49 0.74
N SER A 27 7.70 13.56 1.13
CA SER A 27 8.87 14.07 0.42
C SER A 27 10.12 13.19 0.58
N ASP A 28 10.17 12.37 1.63
CA ASP A 28 11.28 11.46 1.92
C ASP A 28 11.00 10.02 1.46
N ALA A 29 9.83 9.79 0.84
CA ALA A 29 9.40 8.48 0.41
C ALA A 29 10.27 7.97 -0.74
N GLN A 30 10.88 6.81 -0.55
CA GLN A 30 11.59 6.08 -1.61
C GLN A 30 10.83 4.85 -2.07
N ALA A 31 9.90 4.36 -1.25
CA ALA A 31 9.03 3.25 -1.59
C ALA A 31 7.75 3.29 -0.76
N TYR A 32 6.81 2.40 -1.07
CA TYR A 32 5.52 2.32 -0.40
C TYR A 32 5.19 0.88 -0.02
N ASP A 33 4.61 0.72 1.17
CA ASP A 33 4.04 -0.54 1.63
C ASP A 33 2.52 -0.46 1.53
N VAL A 34 1.86 -1.60 1.27
CA VAL A 34 0.39 -1.71 1.25
C VAL A 34 -0.06 -2.60 2.39
N ILE A 35 -0.92 -2.09 3.25
CA ILE A 35 -1.47 -2.81 4.41
C ILE A 35 -2.98 -2.99 4.21
N ASP A 36 -3.48 -4.22 4.32
CA ASP A 36 -4.93 -4.48 4.41
C ASP A 36 -5.43 -4.16 5.83
N ARG A 37 -6.27 -3.12 5.96
CA ARG A 37 -6.78 -2.65 7.25
C ARG A 37 -7.85 -3.56 7.84
N ARG A 38 -8.35 -4.55 7.08
CA ARG A 38 -9.32 -5.55 7.57
C ARG A 38 -8.63 -6.77 8.16
N ARG A 39 -7.32 -6.93 7.95
CA ARG A 39 -6.57 -8.07 8.48
C ARG A 39 -6.39 -7.88 9.99
N ILE A 40 -6.85 -8.86 10.76
CA ILE A 40 -6.76 -8.87 12.23
C ILE A 40 -5.49 -9.64 12.62
N GLY A 41 -4.76 -9.16 13.63
CA GLY A 41 -3.54 -9.79 14.14
C GLY A 41 -2.28 -9.07 13.70
N ILE A 42 -1.21 -9.83 13.43
CA ILE A 42 0.08 -9.25 13.00
C ILE A 42 -0.10 -8.56 11.65
N VAL A 43 0.18 -7.26 11.62
CA VAL A 43 0.07 -6.43 10.42
C VAL A 43 1.28 -6.67 9.53
N ILE A 44 1.15 -7.63 8.62
CA ILE A 44 2.12 -7.87 7.55
C ILE A 44 1.62 -7.15 6.29
N PRO A 45 2.41 -6.25 5.69
CA PRO A 45 2.01 -5.61 4.44
C PRO A 45 1.80 -6.64 3.32
N ASP A 46 0.74 -6.45 2.54
CA ASP A 46 0.45 -7.25 1.34
C ASP A 46 1.44 -6.95 0.20
N LYS A 47 2.00 -5.73 0.19
CA LYS A 47 3.13 -5.31 -0.66
C LYS A 47 4.14 -4.54 0.17
N ILE A 48 5.42 -4.75 -0.12
CA ILE A 48 6.53 -4.13 0.60
C ILE A 48 7.46 -3.47 -0.40
N GLY A 49 7.79 -2.20 -0.17
CA GLY A 49 8.81 -1.46 -0.91
C GLY A 49 8.54 -1.36 -2.41
N VAL A 50 7.29 -1.07 -2.79
CA VAL A 50 6.89 -0.88 -4.20
C VAL A 50 6.76 0.60 -4.56
N GLU A 51 6.74 0.91 -5.85
CA GLU A 51 6.44 2.26 -6.33
C GLU A 51 4.99 2.67 -5.99
N LEU A 52 4.73 3.99 -5.96
CA LEU A 52 3.40 4.50 -5.62
C LEU A 52 2.32 4.01 -6.59
N ASP A 53 2.62 4.01 -7.89
CA ASP A 53 1.67 3.61 -8.93
C ASP A 53 1.33 2.12 -8.85
N ASP A 54 2.29 1.28 -8.46
CA ASP A 54 2.07 -0.14 -8.21
C ASP A 54 1.20 -0.37 -6.97
N ALA A 55 1.48 0.36 -5.88
CA ALA A 55 0.67 0.32 -4.66
C ALA A 55 -0.78 0.75 -4.93
N TRP A 56 -0.96 1.84 -5.68
CA TRP A 56 -2.27 2.35 -6.08
C TRP A 56 -3.02 1.34 -6.96
N SER A 57 -2.38 0.85 -8.02
CA SER A 57 -2.96 -0.11 -8.95
C SER A 57 -3.40 -1.40 -8.24
N TYR A 58 -2.58 -1.89 -7.30
CA TYR A 58 -2.94 -3.01 -6.44
C TYR A 58 -4.23 -2.73 -5.66
N CYS A 59 -4.28 -1.61 -4.93
CA CYS A 59 -5.42 -1.28 -4.09
C CYS A 59 -6.72 -1.12 -4.89
N VAL A 60 -6.66 -0.40 -6.01
CA VAL A 60 -7.83 -0.15 -6.87
C VAL A 60 -8.34 -1.43 -7.51
N ARG A 61 -7.44 -2.28 -8.04
CA ARG A 61 -7.83 -3.60 -8.60
C ARG A 61 -8.48 -4.50 -7.54
N HIS A 62 -7.94 -4.55 -6.34
CA HIS A 62 -8.50 -5.38 -5.27
C HIS A 62 -9.83 -4.83 -4.73
N GLN A 63 -9.98 -3.51 -4.63
CA GLN A 63 -11.24 -2.87 -4.24
C GLN A 63 -12.33 -3.09 -5.30
N GLY A 64 -12.00 -2.94 -6.58
CA GLY A 64 -12.93 -3.20 -7.70
C GLY A 64 -13.39 -4.66 -7.72
N ARG A 65 -12.47 -5.63 -7.58
CA ARG A 65 -12.82 -7.06 -7.48
C ARG A 65 -13.76 -7.35 -6.31
N ALA A 66 -13.54 -6.74 -5.15
CA ALA A 66 -14.42 -6.91 -4.00
C ALA A 66 -15.84 -6.33 -4.23
N GLN A 67 -16.02 -5.46 -5.21
CA GLN A 67 -17.29 -4.87 -5.62
C GLN A 67 -17.88 -5.53 -6.88
N GLY A 68 -17.26 -6.60 -7.40
CA GLY A 68 -17.68 -7.23 -8.66
C GLY A 68 -17.36 -6.42 -9.91
N ILE A 69 -16.50 -5.40 -9.81
CA ILE A 69 -16.09 -4.56 -10.92
C ILE A 69 -14.79 -5.11 -11.51
N ALA A 70 -14.82 -5.44 -12.81
CA ALA A 70 -13.62 -5.75 -13.58
C ALA A 70 -12.99 -4.44 -14.06
N LEU A 71 -11.82 -4.10 -13.52
CA LEU A 71 -11.00 -3.02 -14.04
C LEU A 71 -10.15 -3.55 -15.19
N LEU A 72 -10.47 -3.11 -16.41
CA LEU A 72 -9.68 -3.38 -17.61
C LEU A 72 -8.50 -2.39 -17.62
N HIS A 73 -7.30 -2.90 -17.91
CA HIS A 73 -6.10 -2.11 -18.11
C HIS A 73 -5.89 -1.82 -19.58
#